data_AF-A0A7W4BUV0-F1
#
_entry.id   AF-A0A7W4BUV0-F1
#
_cell.length_a   1.000
_cell.length_b   1.000
_cell.length_c   1.000
_cell.angle_alpha   90.00
_cell.angle_beta   90.00
_cell.angle_gamma   90.00
#
_symmetry.space_group_name_H-M   'P 1'
#
loop_
_entity.id
_entity.type
_entity.pdbx_description
1 polymer ?
#
loop_
_entity_poly.entity_id
_entity_poly.type
_entity_poly.pdbx_seq_one_letter_code
_entity_poly.pdbx_strand_id
1 'polypeptide(L)'
;MKTSSIIKTSLVALVASSALLAGQLYAVDAADNTVKTENVTAKGDRHHGHKGGMHKMLRKLDLTDAQKVQVKAIFDKYQANRPERPTKEQRAEHRTEMLALITTAGFDEAKATEMAEAQQQKHLQKMLTHLKMQNEIYQLLTPEQQQTFQDKFKLGKGHKPRR
;
A
#
# COMPACT_ATOMS: atom_id res chain seq x y z
N MET A 1 59.64 -10.77 8.67
CA MET A 1 59.99 -9.35 8.87
C MET A 1 58.71 -8.55 8.73
N LYS A 2 58.32 -7.83 9.79
CA LYS A 2 57.09 -7.02 9.87
C LYS A 2 57.46 -5.57 9.55
N THR A 3 56.69 -4.89 8.70
CA THR A 3 56.77 -3.44 8.53
C THR A 3 55.45 -2.83 8.93
N SER A 4 55.41 -2.25 10.13
CA SER A 4 54.36 -1.36 10.62
C SER A 4 54.68 0.08 10.23
N SER A 5 53.67 0.89 9.90
CA SER A 5 53.71 2.34 9.97
C SER A 5 52.29 2.91 9.88
N ILE A 6 51.80 3.96 10.54
CA ILE A 6 52.16 4.79 11.71
C ILE A 6 50.82 5.45 12.11
N ILE A 7 50.57 5.56 13.42
CA ILE A 7 49.44 6.25 14.06
C ILE A 7 49.60 7.78 13.96
N LYS A 8 48.49 8.54 13.91
CA LYS A 8 48.29 9.89 14.50
C LYS A 8 46.79 10.27 14.42
N THR A 9 45.95 9.89 15.38
CA THR A 9 45.50 10.67 16.56
C THR A 9 45.05 12.10 16.31
N SER A 10 43.90 12.40 16.95
CA SER A 10 43.45 13.67 17.54
C SER A 10 42.72 14.68 16.64
N LEU A 11 41.71 15.44 17.07
CA LEU A 11 40.85 15.50 18.26
C LEU A 11 39.93 16.73 18.03
N VAL A 12 38.62 16.60 18.30
CA VAL A 12 37.65 17.64 18.73
C VAL A 12 37.43 18.91 17.89
N ALA A 13 36.15 19.18 17.59
CA ALA A 13 35.58 20.52 17.73
C ALA A 13 34.18 20.42 18.36
N LEU A 14 33.96 21.29 19.35
CA LEU A 14 32.93 21.31 20.38
C LEU A 14 31.92 22.43 20.03
N VAL A 15 30.68 22.30 20.52
CA VAL A 15 29.68 23.36 20.78
C VAL A 15 28.86 23.91 19.59
N ALA A 16 27.56 23.65 19.64
CA ALA A 16 26.54 24.71 19.72
C ALA A 16 25.23 24.16 20.27
N SER A 17 25.13 24.11 21.60
CA SER A 17 23.85 24.04 22.29
C SER A 17 23.15 25.40 22.14
N SER A 18 22.14 25.51 21.28
CA SER A 18 21.28 26.68 21.23
C SER A 18 20.02 26.46 22.08
N ALA A 19 20.14 27.01 23.29
CA ALA A 19 19.15 27.54 24.22
C ALA A 19 17.64 27.28 24.00
N LEU A 20 17.04 26.75 25.07
CA LEU A 20 15.64 26.98 25.46
C LEU A 20 15.34 28.48 25.46
N LEU A 21 14.35 28.91 24.68
CA LEU A 21 13.70 30.21 24.85
C LEU A 21 12.32 29.99 25.46
N ALA A 22 12.27 30.14 26.78
CA ALA A 22 11.06 30.43 27.51
C ALA A 22 10.66 31.89 27.23
N GLY A 23 9.62 32.08 26.43
CA GLY A 23 8.93 33.35 26.28
C GLY A 23 7.58 33.28 26.99
N GLN A 24 7.52 33.70 28.24
CA GLN A 24 6.27 34.12 28.87
C GLN A 24 5.95 35.51 28.36
N LEU A 25 4.81 35.75 27.73
CA LEU A 25 4.20 37.08 27.69
C LEU A 25 2.67 37.02 27.46
N TYR A 26 1.98 37.75 28.35
CA TYR A 26 0.62 38.28 28.36
C TYR A 26 -0.58 37.37 28.68
N ALA A 27 -1.16 37.68 29.85
CA ALA A 27 -2.55 37.43 30.17
C ALA A 27 -3.45 37.98 29.05
N VAL A 28 -4.22 37.09 28.44
CA VAL A 28 -5.39 37.45 27.64
C VAL A 28 -6.60 37.21 28.51
N ASP A 29 -7.38 38.28 28.60
CA ASP A 29 -8.67 38.42 29.26
C ASP A 29 -9.56 37.17 29.16
N ALA A 30 -10.20 36.86 30.28
CA ALA A 30 -11.26 35.87 30.36
C ALA A 30 -12.51 36.43 29.66
N ALA A 31 -12.53 36.35 28.34
CA ALA A 31 -13.73 36.57 27.53
C ALA A 31 -14.09 35.27 26.81
N ASP A 32 -15.02 34.56 27.45
CA ASP A 32 -16.04 33.68 26.88
C ASP A 32 -15.91 33.43 25.37
N ASN A 33 -15.30 32.31 25.01
CA ASN A 33 -15.52 31.66 23.72
C ASN A 33 -15.62 30.16 23.96
N THR A 34 -16.84 29.75 24.31
CA THR A 34 -17.30 28.37 24.21
C THR A 34 -17.30 27.94 22.74
N VAL A 35 -16.12 27.65 22.18
CA VAL A 35 -16.03 26.89 20.93
C VAL A 35 -16.36 25.45 21.29
N LYS A 36 -17.65 25.10 21.20
CA LYS A 36 -18.08 23.72 21.03
C LYS A 36 -17.41 23.20 19.76
N THR A 37 -16.28 22.53 19.92
CA THR A 37 -15.76 21.62 18.91
C THR A 37 -16.78 20.49 18.80
N GLU A 38 -17.80 20.71 17.96
CA GLU A 38 -18.63 19.64 17.46
C GLU A 38 -17.69 18.68 16.76
N ASN A 39 -17.40 17.57 17.44
CA ASN A 39 -16.79 16.41 16.84
C ASN A 39 -17.77 15.90 15.79
N VAL A 40 -17.70 16.47 14.58
CA VAL A 40 -18.26 15.89 13.38
C VAL A 40 -17.52 14.58 13.23
N THR A 41 -18.16 13.52 13.72
CA THR A 41 -17.81 12.15 13.39
C THR A 41 -18.03 12.03 11.90
N ALA A 42 -17.01 12.40 11.13
CA ALA A 42 -16.90 12.06 9.73
C ALA A 42 -16.87 10.53 9.69
N LYS A 43 -18.06 9.96 9.64
CA LYS A 43 -18.31 8.56 9.31
C LYS A 43 -17.93 8.44 7.85
N GLY A 44 -16.62 8.46 7.60
CA GLY A 44 -16.07 8.28 6.29
C GLY A 44 -16.63 6.96 5.79
N ASP A 45 -17.44 7.04 4.75
CA ASP A 45 -17.87 5.88 3.98
C ASP A 45 -16.60 5.12 3.61
N ARG A 46 -16.32 4.06 4.38
CA ARG A 46 -15.25 3.12 4.10
C ARG A 46 -15.70 2.35 2.87
N HIS A 47 -15.59 2.99 1.70
CA HIS A 47 -15.68 2.33 0.41
C HIS A 47 -14.72 1.15 0.45
N HIS A 48 -15.28 -0.03 0.68
CA HIS A 48 -14.56 -1.28 0.66
C HIS A 48 -13.97 -1.43 -0.74
N GLY A 49 -12.68 -1.11 -0.85
CA GLY A 49 -11.89 -1.30 -2.06
C GLY A 49 -12.17 -2.68 -2.61
N HIS A 50 -12.51 -2.70 -3.90
CA HIS A 50 -13.01 -3.81 -4.71
C HIS A 50 -12.44 -5.20 -4.36
N LYS A 51 -12.90 -5.81 -3.27
CA LYS A 51 -12.61 -7.23 -2.92
C LYS A 51 -13.32 -8.23 -3.85
N GLY A 52 -13.77 -7.79 -5.01
CA GLY A 52 -14.80 -8.49 -5.77
C GLY A 52 -14.49 -8.78 -7.24
N GLY A 53 -13.35 -8.39 -7.81
CA GLY A 53 -13.16 -8.50 -9.27
C GLY A 53 -13.29 -9.95 -9.78
N MET A 54 -12.37 -10.82 -9.38
CA MET A 54 -12.36 -12.21 -9.85
C MET A 54 -13.44 -13.07 -9.18
N HIS A 55 -13.58 -12.96 -7.86
CA HIS A 55 -14.52 -13.78 -7.11
C HIS A 55 -15.99 -13.52 -7.52
N LYS A 56 -16.38 -12.27 -7.80
CA LYS A 56 -17.73 -11.98 -8.29
C LYS A 56 -17.94 -12.41 -9.73
N MET A 57 -16.88 -12.43 -10.54
CA MET A 57 -16.97 -12.88 -11.93
C MET A 57 -17.12 -14.41 -11.99
N LEU A 58 -16.34 -15.16 -11.21
CA LEU A 58 -16.44 -16.62 -11.13
C LEU A 58 -17.75 -17.10 -10.50
N ARG A 59 -18.32 -16.36 -9.53
CA ARG A 59 -19.67 -16.67 -8.99
C ARG A 59 -20.80 -16.51 -10.02
N LYS A 60 -20.55 -15.81 -11.12
CA LYS A 60 -21.49 -15.61 -12.23
C LYS A 60 -21.23 -16.57 -13.39
N LEU A 61 -20.31 -17.50 -13.22
CA LEU A 61 -20.17 -18.68 -14.07
C LEU A 61 -20.94 -19.80 -13.37
N ASP A 62 -21.74 -20.53 -14.12
CA ASP A 62 -22.45 -21.71 -13.62
C ASP A 62 -21.46 -22.87 -13.48
N LEU A 63 -20.53 -22.73 -12.52
CA LEU A 63 -19.50 -23.73 -12.23
C LEU A 63 -20.14 -24.97 -11.61
N THR A 64 -19.70 -26.15 -12.06
CA THR A 64 -20.06 -27.41 -11.40
C THR A 64 -19.42 -27.49 -10.01
N ASP A 65 -19.94 -28.35 -9.14
CA ASP A 65 -19.39 -28.49 -7.79
C ASP A 65 -17.95 -29.02 -7.81
N ALA A 66 -17.63 -29.91 -8.76
CA ALA A 66 -16.27 -30.36 -9.00
C ALA A 66 -15.34 -29.19 -9.42
N GLN A 67 -15.77 -28.32 -10.33
CA GLN A 67 -15.01 -27.13 -10.73
C GLN A 67 -14.81 -26.17 -9.55
N LYS A 68 -15.82 -25.95 -8.71
CA LYS A 68 -15.72 -25.08 -7.52
C LYS A 68 -14.64 -25.56 -6.56
N VAL A 69 -14.53 -26.87 -6.34
CA VAL A 69 -13.49 -27.46 -5.49
C VAL A 69 -12.10 -27.20 -6.07
N GLN A 70 -11.91 -27.42 -7.37
CA GLN A 70 -10.63 -27.17 -8.05
C GLN A 70 -10.26 -25.69 -8.04
N VAL A 71 -11.22 -24.80 -8.32
CA VAL A 71 -11.03 -23.34 -8.26
C VAL A 71 -10.62 -22.89 -6.85
N LYS A 72 -11.25 -23.45 -5.80
CA LYS A 72 -10.87 -23.17 -4.41
C LYS A 72 -9.44 -23.62 -4.13
N ALA A 73 -9.06 -24.82 -4.57
CA ALA A 73 -7.69 -25.32 -4.40
C ALA A 73 -6.66 -24.41 -5.10
N ILE A 74 -6.99 -23.90 -6.30
CA ILE A 74 -6.15 -22.89 -6.98
C ILE A 74 -6.03 -21.62 -6.13
N PHE A 75 -7.15 -21.08 -5.63
CA PHE A 75 -7.11 -19.90 -4.77
C PHE A 75 -6.24 -20.10 -3.52
N ASP A 76 -6.39 -21.25 -2.85
CA ASP A 76 -5.64 -21.59 -1.65
C ASP A 76 -4.14 -21.73 -1.95
N LYS A 77 -3.77 -22.40 -3.06
CA LYS A 77 -2.39 -22.49 -3.56
C LYS A 77 -1.76 -21.11 -3.76
N TYR A 78 -2.46 -20.20 -4.43
CA TYR A 78 -1.94 -18.86 -4.67
C TYR A 78 -1.98 -17.99 -3.42
N GLN A 79 -2.87 -18.25 -2.47
CA GLN A 79 -2.94 -17.54 -1.20
C GLN A 79 -1.81 -17.94 -0.25
N ALA A 80 -1.47 -19.23 -0.19
CA ALA A 80 -0.36 -19.75 0.60
C ALA A 80 0.99 -19.17 0.15
N ASN A 81 1.14 -18.92 -1.16
CA ASN A 81 2.34 -18.32 -1.75
C ASN A 81 2.34 -16.78 -1.75
N ARG A 82 1.38 -16.12 -1.08
CA ARG A 82 1.40 -14.66 -1.00
C ARG A 82 2.46 -14.18 -0.02
N PRO A 83 3.22 -13.13 -0.37
CA PRO A 83 4.09 -12.49 0.60
C PRO A 83 3.25 -11.95 1.77
N GLU A 84 3.85 -11.93 2.95
CA GLU A 84 3.23 -11.38 4.14
C GLU A 84 2.77 -9.94 3.90
N ARG A 85 1.63 -9.61 4.51
CA ARG A 85 1.11 -8.25 4.41
C ARG A 85 1.99 -7.34 5.26
N PRO A 86 2.34 -6.14 4.77
CA PRO A 86 3.10 -5.20 5.55
C PRO A 86 2.46 -4.94 6.91
N THR A 87 3.26 -4.95 7.98
CA THR A 87 2.80 -4.72 9.35
C THR A 87 2.23 -3.29 9.49
N LYS A 88 1.64 -2.98 10.65
CA LYS A 88 1.18 -1.61 10.92
C LYS A 88 2.36 -0.63 10.94
N GLU A 89 3.48 -1.05 11.51
CA GLU A 89 4.72 -0.30 11.66
C GLU A 89 5.36 -0.03 10.30
N GLN A 90 5.58 -1.07 9.48
CA GLN A 90 6.12 -0.91 8.12
C GLN A 90 5.27 0.04 7.26
N ARG A 91 3.94 0.00 7.41
CA ARG A 91 3.06 0.93 6.72
C ARG A 91 3.14 2.35 7.28
N ALA A 92 3.44 2.52 8.57
CA ALA A 92 3.62 3.83 9.17
C ALA A 92 4.95 4.44 8.73
N GLU A 93 6.03 3.66 8.76
CA GLU A 93 7.36 4.05 8.26
C GLU A 93 7.30 4.51 6.81
N HIS A 94 6.71 3.71 5.92
CA HIS A 94 6.51 4.10 4.52
C HIS A 94 5.72 5.41 4.36
N ARG A 95 4.74 5.69 5.23
CA ARG A 95 4.01 6.98 5.20
C ARG A 95 4.89 8.14 5.66
N THR A 96 5.70 7.92 6.68
CA THR A 96 6.65 8.92 7.19
C THR A 96 7.72 9.23 6.15
N GLU A 97 8.26 8.22 5.46
CA GLU A 97 9.24 8.41 4.38
C GLU A 97 8.66 9.21 3.22
N MET A 98 7.43 8.92 2.80
CA MET A 98 6.74 9.72 1.79
C MET A 98 6.51 11.16 2.26
N LEU A 99 6.09 11.36 3.51
CA LEU A 99 5.90 12.70 4.06
C LEU A 99 7.22 13.49 4.10
N ALA A 100 8.32 12.84 4.45
CA ALA A 100 9.63 13.45 4.47
C ALA A 100 10.04 13.95 3.08
N LEU A 101 9.86 13.13 2.02
CA LEU A 101 10.14 13.54 0.64
C LEU A 101 9.32 14.76 0.18
N ILE A 102 8.10 14.92 0.70
CA ILE A 102 7.19 16.02 0.35
C ILE A 102 7.52 17.30 1.14
N THR A 103 8.01 17.15 2.37
CA THR A 103 8.17 18.27 3.32
C THR A 103 9.60 18.80 3.42
N THR A 104 10.59 18.11 2.86
CA THR A 104 11.95 18.64 2.74
C THR A 104 12.00 19.85 1.79
N ALA A 105 12.85 20.83 2.12
CA ALA A 105 13.01 22.06 1.33
C ALA A 105 13.52 21.82 -0.11
N GLY A 106 14.14 20.66 -0.36
CA GLY A 106 14.52 20.17 -1.68
C GLY A 106 13.93 18.78 -1.94
N PHE A 107 13.64 18.50 -3.21
CA PHE A 107 13.14 17.19 -3.63
C PHE A 107 14.29 16.24 -3.91
N ASP A 108 14.34 15.13 -3.18
CA ASP A 108 15.30 14.04 -3.41
C ASP A 108 14.75 13.07 -4.46
N GLU A 109 15.04 13.36 -5.72
CA GLU A 109 14.60 12.56 -6.87
C GLU A 109 15.15 11.14 -6.86
N ALA A 110 16.38 10.94 -6.36
CA ALA A 110 16.99 9.62 -6.29
C ALA A 110 16.21 8.72 -5.32
N LYS A 111 15.91 9.22 -4.12
CA LYS A 111 15.13 8.49 -3.11
C LYS A 111 13.68 8.27 -3.53
N ALA A 112 13.07 9.24 -4.21
CA ALA A 112 11.72 9.07 -4.77
C ALA A 112 11.68 7.96 -5.85
N THR A 113 12.68 7.93 -6.72
CA THR A 113 12.84 6.90 -7.75
C THR A 113 13.02 5.51 -7.13
N GLU A 114 13.90 5.36 -6.14
CA GLU A 114 14.13 4.09 -5.45
C GLU A 114 12.83 3.54 -4.82
N MET A 115 12.06 4.40 -4.16
CA MET A 115 10.77 4.04 -3.57
C MET A 115 9.77 3.59 -4.64
N ALA A 116 9.73 4.28 -5.79
CA ALA A 116 8.87 3.94 -6.90
C ALA A 116 9.23 2.59 -7.54
N GLU A 117 10.53 2.31 -7.73
CA GLU A 117 11.03 1.05 -8.28
C GLU A 117 10.69 -0.14 -7.37
N ALA A 118 10.92 -0.01 -6.06
CA ALA A 118 10.58 -1.04 -5.09
C ALA A 118 9.07 -1.36 -5.11
N GLN A 119 8.24 -0.34 -5.29
CA GLN A 119 6.79 -0.49 -5.40
C GLN A 119 6.37 -1.11 -6.75
N GLN A 120 7.03 -0.73 -7.84
CA GLN A 120 6.80 -1.28 -9.17
C GLN A 120 7.06 -2.78 -9.22
N GLN A 121 8.17 -3.25 -8.65
CA GLN A 121 8.51 -4.69 -8.61
C GLN A 121 7.43 -5.50 -7.87
N LYS A 122 6.96 -5.01 -6.72
CA LYS A 122 5.84 -5.63 -5.97
C LYS A 122 4.56 -5.68 -6.79
N HIS A 123 4.25 -4.60 -7.50
CA HIS A 123 3.07 -4.53 -8.38
C HIS A 123 3.16 -5.54 -9.53
N LEU A 124 4.31 -5.63 -10.19
CA LEU A 124 4.56 -6.56 -11.28
C LEU A 124 4.39 -8.00 -10.82
N GLN A 125 5.03 -8.40 -9.73
CA GLN A 125 4.92 -9.76 -9.19
C GLN A 125 3.47 -10.12 -8.83
N LYS A 126 2.75 -9.18 -8.20
CA LYS A 126 1.33 -9.37 -7.86
C LYS A 126 0.46 -9.52 -9.10
N MET A 127 0.68 -8.69 -10.12
CA MET A 127 -0.03 -8.77 -11.40
C MET A 127 0.21 -10.11 -12.07
N LEU A 128 1.47 -10.55 -12.20
CA LEU A 128 1.81 -11.84 -12.77
C LEU A 128 1.16 -12.99 -12.01
N THR A 129 1.21 -12.95 -10.67
CA THR A 129 0.56 -13.97 -9.83
C THR A 129 -0.94 -14.02 -10.06
N HIS A 130 -1.60 -12.87 -10.18
CA HIS A 130 -3.02 -12.81 -10.52
C HIS A 130 -3.29 -13.38 -11.91
N LEU A 131 -2.54 -12.99 -12.94
CA LEU A 131 -2.72 -13.49 -14.30
C LEU A 131 -2.53 -15.01 -14.38
N LYS A 132 -1.50 -15.56 -13.72
CA LYS A 132 -1.27 -17.01 -13.67
C LYS A 132 -2.44 -17.75 -13.02
N MET A 133 -2.92 -17.26 -11.87
CA MET A 133 -4.10 -17.80 -11.19
C MET A 133 -5.35 -17.72 -12.08
N GLN A 134 -5.58 -16.59 -12.76
CA GLN A 134 -6.72 -16.42 -13.67
C GLN A 134 -6.65 -17.38 -14.85
N ASN A 135 -5.46 -17.60 -15.41
CA ASN A 135 -5.24 -18.55 -16.49
C ASN A 135 -5.50 -20.00 -16.04
N GLU A 136 -4.96 -20.42 -14.88
CA GLU A 136 -5.23 -21.76 -14.33
C GLU A 136 -6.74 -22.01 -14.15
N ILE A 137 -7.48 -21.02 -13.64
CA ILE A 137 -8.95 -21.14 -13.50
C ILE A 137 -9.64 -21.18 -14.86
N TYR A 138 -9.21 -20.37 -15.82
CA TYR A 138 -9.80 -20.33 -17.16
C TYR A 138 -9.69 -21.68 -17.89
N GLN A 139 -8.59 -22.41 -17.71
CA GLN A 139 -8.39 -23.74 -18.30
C GLN A 139 -9.32 -24.82 -17.72
N LEU A 140 -9.95 -24.58 -16.56
CA LEU A 140 -10.94 -25.50 -15.99
C LEU A 140 -12.35 -25.29 -16.55
N LEU A 141 -12.58 -24.19 -17.26
CA LEU A 141 -13.89 -23.81 -17.76
C LEU A 141 -14.22 -24.54 -19.06
N THR A 142 -15.49 -24.88 -19.23
CA THR A 142 -16.00 -25.39 -20.52
C THR A 142 -15.98 -24.28 -21.59
N PRO A 143 -16.03 -24.61 -22.90
CA PRO A 143 -16.03 -23.60 -23.96
C PRO A 143 -17.12 -22.51 -23.80
N GLU A 144 -18.33 -22.90 -23.38
CA GLU A 144 -19.43 -21.96 -23.14
C GLU A 144 -19.17 -21.03 -21.93
N GLN A 145 -18.60 -21.59 -20.85
CA GLN A 145 -18.20 -20.82 -19.67
C GLN A 145 -17.04 -19.87 -19.99
N GLN A 146 -16.11 -20.27 -20.85
CA GLN A 146 -15.01 -19.44 -21.33
C GLN A 146 -15.51 -18.22 -22.11
N GLN A 147 -16.48 -18.40 -23.00
CA GLN A 147 -17.11 -17.28 -23.71
C GLN A 147 -17.77 -16.30 -22.73
N THR A 148 -18.55 -16.83 -21.80
CA THR A 148 -19.19 -16.06 -20.73
C THR A 148 -18.17 -15.31 -19.86
N PHE A 149 -17.03 -15.93 -19.58
CA PHE A 149 -15.91 -15.31 -18.87
C PHE A 149 -15.36 -14.12 -19.65
N GLN A 150 -15.07 -14.28 -20.95
CA GLN A 150 -14.53 -13.23 -21.80
C GLN A 150 -15.47 -12.03 -21.90
N ASP A 151 -16.77 -12.28 -22.07
CA ASP A 151 -17.77 -11.21 -22.17
C ASP A 151 -17.87 -10.41 -20.87
N LYS A 152 -17.90 -11.10 -19.72
CA LYS A 152 -17.88 -10.44 -18.41
C LYS A 152 -16.56 -9.71 -18.15
N PHE A 153 -15.44 -10.21 -18.65
CA PHE A 153 -14.14 -9.54 -18.52
C PHE A 153 -14.11 -8.23 -19.31
N LYS A 154 -14.68 -8.20 -20.52
CA LYS A 154 -14.85 -6.98 -21.33
C LYS A 154 -15.79 -5.98 -20.64
N LEU A 155 -16.93 -6.45 -20.13
CA LEU A 155 -17.94 -5.62 -19.45
C LEU A 155 -17.45 -5.08 -18.09
N GLY A 156 -16.62 -5.82 -17.37
CA GLY A 156 -16.09 -5.45 -16.06
C GLY A 156 -15.13 -4.26 -16.05
N LYS A 157 -14.68 -3.80 -17.23
CA LYS A 157 -13.92 -2.54 -17.39
C LYS A 157 -14.80 -1.31 -17.62
N GLY A 158 -16.12 -1.47 -17.70
CA GLY A 158 -17.06 -0.35 -17.76
C GLY A 158 -17.29 0.26 -16.37
N HIS A 159 -16.61 1.36 -16.07
CA HIS A 159 -17.06 2.31 -15.05
C HIS A 159 -18.55 2.59 -15.32
N LYS A 160 -19.45 2.20 -14.42
CA LYS A 160 -20.75 2.89 -14.39
C LYS A 160 -20.43 4.34 -14.01
N PRO A 161 -20.89 5.36 -14.77
CA PRO A 161 -20.76 6.72 -14.31
C PRO A 161 -21.43 6.79 -12.94
N ARG A 162 -20.68 7.27 -11.95
CA ARG A 162 -21.25 7.58 -10.65
C ARG A 162 -22.30 8.66 -10.93
N ARG A 163 -23.58 8.29 -10.81
CA ARG A 163 -24.68 9.25 -10.80
C ARG A 163 -24.55 10.13 -9.56
#